data_AF-A0A7S2G3S7-F1
#
_entry.id   AF-A0A7S2G3S7-F1
#
_cell.length_a   1.000
_cell.length_b   1.000
_cell.length_c   1.000
_cell.angle_alpha   90.00
_cell.angle_beta   90.00
_cell.angle_gamma   90.00
#
_symmetry.space_group_name_H-M   'P 1'
#
loop_
_entity.id
_entity.type
_entity.pdbx_description
1 polymer ?
#
loop_
_entity_poly.entity_id
_entity_poly.type
_entity_poly.pdbx_seq_one_letter_code
_entity_poly.pdbx_strand_id
1 'polypeptide(L)'
;GGGGVSWCHAPWCGNAPKKHHVTKIDRESNPWWAIMEDTLGGMGRTLTPEIFPAGTDSRFLRALGIPCFGFSPLSNSPVLLHEHNEYVHETVFIEGISVYEQLLPALLDSDVGVGIPAADEEPSAKRAKA
;
A
#
# COMPACT_ATOMS: atom_id res chain seq x y z
N GLY A 1 -6.42 36.90 -22.25
CA GLY A 1 -5.60 36.78 -21.04
C GLY A 1 -6.22 35.74 -20.15
N GLY A 2 -5.57 34.60 -19.94
CA GLY A 2 -6.06 33.52 -19.09
C GLY A 2 -5.14 33.36 -17.89
N GLY A 3 -5.59 33.80 -16.71
CA GLY A 3 -4.91 33.54 -15.46
C GLY A 3 -5.16 32.09 -15.05
N GLY A 4 -4.14 31.23 -15.18
CA GLY A 4 -4.20 29.86 -14.68
C GLY A 4 -4.10 29.84 -13.16
N VAL A 5 -4.93 29.03 -12.51
CA VAL A 5 -4.80 28.70 -11.09
C VAL A 5 -3.66 27.67 -10.94
N SER A 6 -2.68 28.00 -10.11
CA SER A 6 -1.59 27.11 -9.71
C SER A 6 -1.78 26.73 -8.25
N TRP A 7 -1.66 25.44 -7.93
CA TRP A 7 -1.68 24.95 -6.56
C TRP A 7 -0.26 24.96 -6.00
N CYS A 8 -0.06 25.59 -4.85
CA CYS A 8 1.18 25.49 -4.08
C CYS A 8 0.94 24.60 -2.85
N HIS A 9 1.99 23.90 -2.41
CA HIS A 9 1.91 23.11 -1.19
C HIS A 9 1.67 24.04 0.00
N ALA A 10 0.66 23.72 0.81
CA ALA A 10 0.29 24.52 1.97
C ALA A 10 1.49 24.63 2.94
N PRO A 11 2.00 25.84 3.25
CA PRO A 11 3.21 26.01 4.04
C PRO A 11 3.14 25.39 5.44
N TRP A 12 1.92 25.27 5.99
CA TRP A 12 1.68 24.67 7.30
C TRP A 12 1.71 23.14 7.30
N CYS A 13 1.72 22.50 6.13
CA CYS A 13 1.82 21.04 5.99
C CYS A 13 3.27 20.53 5.94
N GLY A 14 4.25 21.42 6.10
CA GLY A 14 5.67 21.09 5.99
C GLY A 14 6.16 20.99 4.54
N ASN A 15 7.31 20.35 4.33
CA ASN A 15 7.81 20.09 2.98
C ASN A 15 7.09 18.89 2.37
N ALA A 16 6.67 19.00 1.11
CA ALA A 16 6.16 17.85 0.38
C ALA A 16 7.21 16.72 0.39
N PRO A 17 6.84 15.48 0.75
CA PRO A 17 7.76 14.35 0.73
C PRO A 17 8.24 14.12 -0.71
N LYS A 18 9.53 14.38 -0.95
CA LYS A 18 10.18 14.25 -2.28
C LYS A 18 10.72 12.86 -2.56
N LYS A 19 10.79 12.00 -1.54
CA LYS A 19 11.31 10.64 -1.61
C LYS A 19 10.15 9.66 -1.68
N HIS A 20 10.20 8.74 -2.64
CA HIS A 20 9.28 7.62 -2.70
C HIS A 20 9.78 6.50 -1.77
N HIS A 21 8.92 6.07 -0.85
CA HIS A 21 9.14 4.93 0.03
C HIS A 21 8.34 3.74 -0.48
N VAL A 22 8.96 2.56 -0.52
CA VAL A 22 8.37 1.30 -1.00
C VAL A 22 8.43 0.24 0.09
N THR A 23 7.44 -0.64 0.10
CA THR A 23 7.45 -1.83 0.97
C THR A 23 8.18 -2.95 0.24
N LYS A 24 9.06 -3.66 0.95
CA LYS A 24 9.75 -4.83 0.39
C LYS A 24 8.77 -5.98 0.18
N ILE A 25 8.96 -6.75 -0.89
CA ILE A 25 8.12 -7.88 -1.29
C ILE A 25 8.92 -9.18 -1.35
N ASP A 26 10.04 -9.26 -0.63
CA ASP A 26 10.78 -10.51 -0.49
C ASP A 26 10.33 -11.22 0.79
N ARG A 27 10.10 -12.53 0.67
CA ARG A 27 9.59 -13.37 1.76
C ARG A 27 10.54 -13.41 2.96
N GLU A 28 11.84 -13.35 2.70
CA GLU A 28 12.89 -13.49 3.72
C GLU A 28 12.98 -12.26 4.65
N SER A 29 12.76 -11.05 4.11
CA SER A 29 12.85 -9.81 4.88
C SER A 29 11.51 -9.17 5.20
N ASN A 30 10.41 -9.60 4.57
CA ASN A 30 9.07 -9.14 4.89
C ASN A 30 8.11 -10.30 5.19
N PRO A 31 7.95 -10.68 6.47
CA PRO A 31 7.05 -11.76 6.86
C PRO A 31 5.58 -11.45 6.53
N TRP A 32 5.16 -10.18 6.50
CA TRP A 32 3.81 -9.80 6.09
C TRP A 32 3.53 -10.15 4.63
N TRP A 33 4.54 -10.00 3.76
CA TRP A 33 4.43 -10.42 2.36
C TRP A 33 4.31 -11.94 2.24
N ALA A 34 5.13 -12.68 2.99
CA ALA A 34 5.08 -14.15 3.00
C ALA A 34 3.71 -14.68 3.42
N ILE A 35 3.11 -14.13 4.49
CA ILE A 35 1.75 -14.49 4.94
C ILE A 35 0.71 -14.20 3.85
N MET A 36 0.78 -13.03 3.20
CA MET A 36 -0.12 -12.69 2.10
C MET A 36 0.00 -13.68 0.93
N GLU A 37 1.22 -14.00 0.49
CA GLU A 37 1.47 -14.97 -0.57
C GLU A 37 0.95 -16.36 -0.22
N ASP A 38 1.20 -16.83 0.99
CA ASP A 38 0.81 -18.19 1.42
C ASP A 38 -0.71 -18.31 1.54
N THR A 39 -1.35 -17.31 2.14
CA THR A 39 -2.81 -17.29 2.31
C THR A 39 -3.48 -17.26 0.93
N LEU A 40 -3.10 -16.32 0.07
CA LEU A 40 -3.74 -16.17 -1.24
C LEU A 40 -3.37 -17.32 -2.19
N GLY A 41 -2.14 -17.83 -2.11
CA GLY A 41 -1.72 -19.03 -2.84
C GLY A 41 -2.49 -20.28 -2.42
N GLY A 42 -2.77 -20.44 -1.13
CA GLY A 42 -3.63 -21.50 -0.60
C GLY A 42 -5.08 -21.42 -1.11
N MET A 43 -5.55 -20.23 -1.45
CA MET A 43 -6.84 -19.99 -2.11
C MET A 43 -6.79 -20.18 -3.64
N GLY A 44 -5.66 -20.60 -4.20
CA GLY A 44 -5.45 -20.72 -5.65
C GLY A 44 -5.36 -19.39 -6.39
N ARG A 45 -5.02 -18.29 -5.69
CA ARG A 45 -4.88 -16.95 -6.26
C ARG A 45 -3.41 -16.60 -6.45
N THR A 46 -3.11 -15.86 -7.51
CA THR A 46 -1.74 -15.37 -7.79
C THR A 46 -1.66 -13.88 -7.47
N LEU A 47 -0.62 -13.48 -6.75
CA LEU A 47 -0.29 -12.07 -6.51
C LEU A 47 0.64 -11.54 -7.60
N THR A 48 0.29 -10.39 -8.17
CA THR A 48 1.16 -9.64 -9.08
C THR A 48 1.45 -8.28 -8.44
N PRO A 49 2.65 -8.07 -7.87
CA PRO A 49 3.00 -6.81 -7.25
C PRO A 49 3.26 -5.73 -8.30
N GLU A 50 2.63 -4.56 -8.12
CA GLU A 50 2.79 -3.41 -9.00
C GLU A 50 3.07 -2.13 -8.20
N ILE A 51 3.84 -1.22 -8.80
CA ILE A 51 4.02 0.13 -8.24
C ILE A 51 2.84 0.97 -8.67
N PHE A 52 1.96 1.28 -7.72
CA PHE A 52 0.83 2.15 -7.96
C PHE A 52 1.25 3.64 -7.84
N PRO A 53 1.25 4.42 -8.94
CA PRO A 53 1.73 5.80 -8.93
C PRO A 53 0.75 6.79 -8.29
N ALA A 54 -0.45 6.35 -7.88
CA ALA A 54 -1.46 7.23 -7.32
C ALA A 54 -1.15 7.69 -5.88
N GLY A 55 -1.85 8.75 -5.45
CA GLY A 55 -1.71 9.37 -4.14
C GLY A 55 -2.38 8.59 -3.01
N THR A 56 -2.05 7.31 -2.83
CA THR A 56 -2.61 6.49 -1.74
C THR A 56 -2.08 6.91 -0.37
N ASP A 57 -2.88 6.70 0.69
CA ASP A 57 -2.49 6.98 2.08
C ASP A 57 -1.23 6.22 2.52
N SER A 58 -1.01 5.04 1.93
CA SER A 58 0.17 4.21 2.17
C SER A 58 1.50 4.94 1.96
N ARG A 59 1.54 5.99 1.13
CA ARG A 59 2.75 6.80 0.93
C ARG A 59 3.23 7.47 2.22
N PHE A 60 2.30 7.86 3.10
CA PHE A 60 2.63 8.52 4.37
C PHE A 60 3.07 7.49 5.41
N LEU A 61 2.39 6.34 5.48
CA LEU A 61 2.78 5.25 6.37
C LEU A 61 4.16 4.68 6.02
N ARG A 62 4.44 4.47 4.73
CA ARG A 62 5.77 4.03 4.26
C ARG A 62 6.86 5.08 4.54
N ALA A 63 6.53 6.37 4.55
CA ALA A 63 7.46 7.42 4.94
C ALA A 63 7.83 7.34 6.43
N LEU A 64 6.92 6.83 7.28
CA LEU A 64 7.17 6.52 8.68
C LEU A 64 7.85 5.16 8.91
N GLY A 65 8.22 4.43 7.85
CA GLY A 65 8.86 3.12 7.96
C GLY A 65 7.90 1.96 8.19
N ILE A 66 6.58 2.20 8.19
CA ILE A 66 5.57 1.15 8.37
C ILE A 66 5.37 0.43 7.02
N PRO A 67 5.56 -0.91 6.95
CA PRO A 67 5.26 -1.70 5.76
C PRO A 67 3.77 -1.61 5.41
N CYS A 68 3.44 -1.26 4.17
CA CYS A 68 2.06 -1.17 3.70
C CYS A 68 1.89 -1.71 2.27
N PHE A 69 0.82 -2.45 2.05
CA PHE A 69 0.41 -2.95 0.74
C PHE A 69 -0.96 -2.37 0.39
N GLY A 70 -1.08 -1.81 -0.82
CA GLY A 70 -2.38 -1.50 -1.38
C GLY A 70 -2.92 -2.76 -2.04
N PHE A 71 -4.05 -3.26 -1.57
CA PHE A 71 -4.62 -4.51 -2.08
C PHE A 71 -6.14 -4.36 -2.21
N SER A 72 -6.67 -4.80 -3.34
CA SER A 72 -8.11 -4.93 -3.57
C SER A 72 -8.35 -6.25 -4.30
N PRO A 73 -9.13 -7.19 -3.74
CA PRO A 73 -9.37 -8.50 -4.33
C PRO A 73 -10.39 -8.40 -5.49
N LEU A 74 -10.04 -7.64 -6.52
CA LEU A 74 -10.88 -7.37 -7.69
C LEU A 74 -10.45 -8.25 -8.87
N SER A 75 -10.27 -9.55 -8.62
CA SER A 75 -9.87 -10.51 -9.66
C SER A 75 -10.89 -10.51 -10.80
N ASN A 76 -10.41 -10.67 -12.04
CA ASN A 76 -11.23 -10.72 -13.25
C ASN A 76 -12.10 -9.47 -13.50
N SER A 77 -11.77 -8.33 -12.87
CA SER A 77 -12.43 -7.05 -13.13
C SER A 77 -11.58 -6.16 -14.03
N PRO A 78 -12.20 -5.37 -14.94
CA PRO A 78 -11.47 -4.36 -15.69
C PRO A 78 -10.92 -3.28 -14.75
N VAL A 79 -9.78 -2.68 -15.10
CA VAL A 79 -9.23 -1.53 -14.39
C VAL A 79 -10.02 -0.29 -14.83
N LEU A 80 -10.93 0.17 -13.98
CA LEU A 80 -11.84 1.30 -14.26
C LEU A 80 -11.68 2.48 -13.29
N LEU A 81 -10.55 2.54 -12.57
CA LEU A 81 -10.34 3.58 -11.57
C LEU A 81 -10.39 4.96 -12.23
N HIS A 82 -11.32 5.80 -11.77
CA HIS A 82 -11.59 7.14 -12.30
C HIS A 82 -12.18 7.20 -13.72
N GLU A 83 -12.68 6.09 -14.26
CA GLU A 83 -13.38 6.06 -15.54
C GLU A 83 -14.87 6.37 -15.42
N HIS A 84 -15.47 6.75 -16.55
CA HIS A 84 -16.93 6.93 -16.62
C HIS A 84 -17.60 5.56 -16.52
N ASN A 85 -18.55 5.41 -15.58
CA ASN A 85 -19.21 4.15 -15.23
C ASN A 85 -18.27 3.12 -14.56
N GLU A 86 -17.38 3.56 -13.67
CA GLU A 86 -16.68 2.67 -12.75
C GLU A 86 -17.67 1.72 -12.04
N TYR A 87 -17.41 0.41 -12.12
CA TYR A 87 -18.24 -0.62 -11.49
C TYR A 87 -17.40 -1.80 -11.01
N VAL A 88 -17.97 -2.58 -10.09
CA VAL A 88 -17.48 -3.89 -9.68
C VAL A 88 -18.64 -4.87 -9.78
N HIS A 89 -18.41 -6.05 -10.35
CA HIS A 89 -19.45 -7.08 -10.43
C HIS A 89 -19.76 -7.64 -9.04
N GLU A 90 -21.03 -7.92 -8.75
CA GLU A 90 -21.45 -8.37 -7.41
C GLU A 90 -20.71 -9.62 -6.94
N THR A 91 -20.45 -10.57 -7.85
CA THR A 91 -19.74 -11.82 -7.50
C THR A 91 -18.30 -11.53 -7.10
N VAL A 92 -17.63 -10.59 -7.78
CA VAL A 92 -16.26 -10.19 -7.44
C VAL A 92 -16.23 -9.49 -6.09
N PHE A 93 -17.22 -8.63 -5.81
CA PHE A 93 -17.34 -7.99 -4.50
C PHE A 93 -17.51 -9.02 -3.38
N ILE A 94 -18.42 -9.99 -3.54
CA ILE A 94 -18.64 -11.06 -2.56
C ILE A 94 -17.41 -11.96 -2.40
N GLU A 95 -16.77 -12.36 -3.50
CA GLU A 95 -15.50 -13.12 -3.44
C GLU A 95 -14.40 -12.35 -2.72
N GLY A 96 -14.37 -11.02 -2.90
CA GLY A 96 -13.43 -10.14 -2.21
C GLY A 96 -13.61 -10.17 -0.69
N ILE A 97 -14.84 -10.27 -0.20
CA ILE A 97 -15.11 -10.45 1.24
C ILE A 97 -14.49 -11.76 1.72
N SER A 98 -14.74 -12.87 1.02
CA SER A 98 -14.17 -14.18 1.39
C SER A 98 -12.64 -14.21 1.36
N VAL A 99 -12.00 -13.40 0.51
CA VAL A 99 -10.54 -13.21 0.55
C VAL A 99 -10.10 -12.56 1.85
N TYR A 100 -10.75 -11.47 2.26
CA TYR A 100 -10.41 -10.80 3.52
C TYR A 100 -10.72 -11.66 4.76
N GLU A 101 -11.78 -12.47 4.72
CA GLU A 101 -12.12 -13.41 5.80
C GLU A 101 -11.03 -14.46 6.04
N GLN A 102 -10.24 -14.82 5.03
CA GLN A 102 -9.09 -15.72 5.19
C GLN A 102 -7.79 -14.95 5.51
N LEU A 103 -7.60 -13.80 4.86
CA LEU A 103 -6.36 -13.04 4.98
C LEU A 103 -6.21 -12.34 6.34
N LEU A 104 -7.27 -11.74 6.87
CA LEU A 104 -7.19 -10.99 8.12
C LEU A 104 -6.82 -11.89 9.32
N PRO A 105 -7.46 -13.06 9.53
CA PRO A 105 -7.03 -13.98 10.59
C PRO A 105 -5.57 -14.41 10.44
N ALA A 106 -5.13 -14.76 9.22
CA ALA A 106 -3.75 -15.18 8.98
C ALA A 106 -2.72 -14.09 9.33
N LEU A 107 -3.06 -12.82 9.09
CA LEU A 107 -2.22 -11.69 9.50
C LEU A 107 -2.23 -11.46 11.01
N LEU A 108 -3.38 -11.63 11.67
CA LEU A 108 -3.55 -11.40 13.11
C LEU A 108 -2.97 -12.50 13.99
N ASP A 109 -3.04 -13.75 13.54
CA ASP A 109 -2.50 -14.92 14.25
C ASP A 109 -0.97 -15.05 14.13
N SER A 110 -0.34 -14.16 13.35
CA SER A 110 1.09 -14.20 13.13
C SER A 110 1.86 -13.62 14.32
N ASP A 111 2.89 -14.32 14.79
CA ASP A 111 3.85 -13.84 15.80
C ASP A 111 4.81 -12.75 15.26
N VAL A 112 4.44 -12.11 14.16
CA VAL A 112 5.23 -11.04 13.54
C VAL A 112 5.04 -9.79 14.39
N GLY A 113 6.09 -9.41 15.12
CA GLY A 113 6.10 -8.19 15.93
C GLY A 113 5.60 -6.98 15.11
N VAL A 114 4.83 -6.11 15.75
CA VAL A 114 4.24 -4.94 15.09
C VAL A 114 5.38 -4.10 14.51
N GLY A 115 5.45 -3.97 13.19
CA GLY A 115 6.48 -3.20 12.48
C GLY A 115 6.35 -1.69 12.65
N ILE A 116 5.89 -1.24 13.81
CA ILE A 116 5.91 0.16 14.23
C ILE A 116 7.34 0.43 14.70
N PRO A 117 8.16 1.19 13.95
CA PRO A 117 9.41 1.68 14.49
C PRO A 117 9.10 2.47 15.77
N ALA A 118 9.93 2.28 16.81
CA ALA A 118 9.86 3.13 18.00
C ALA A 118 9.90 4.60 17.55
N ALA A 119 9.12 5.46 18.20
CA ALA A 119 8.95 6.88 17.82
C ALA A 119 10.27 7.68 17.75
N ASP A 120 11.38 7.07 18.19
CA ASP A 120 12.68 7.69 18.39
C ASP A 120 13.68 7.40 17.25
N GLU A 121 13.33 6.54 16.28
CA GLU A 121 14.15 6.38 15.07
C GLU A 121 13.74 7.42 14.01
N GLU A 122 14.29 8.63 14.13
CA GLU A 122 14.33 9.54 12.99
C GLU A 122 15.04 8.86 11.81
N PRO A 123 14.47 8.88 10.59
CA PRO A 123 15.16 8.35 9.43
C PRO A 123 16.46 9.13 9.23
N SER A 124 17.60 8.44 9.39
CA SER A 124 18.94 8.99 9.24
C SER A 124 19.09 9.68 7.87
N ALA A 125 18.86 10.99 7.86
CA ALA A 125 19.21 11.85 6.75
C ALA A 125 20.73 11.94 6.74
N LYS A 126 21.38 11.05 5.98
CA LYS A 126 22.80 11.23 5.64
C LYS A 126 22.92 12.58 4.94
N ARG A 127 23.40 13.57 5.69
CA ARG A 127 23.70 14.92 5.23
C ARG A 127 24.77 14.78 4.14
N ALA A 128 24.37 14.94 2.88
CA ALA A 128 25.32 15.07 1.79
C ALA A 128 26.13 16.35 2.04
N LYS A 129 27.44 16.20 2.25
CA LYS A 129 28.36 17.33 2.26
C LYS A 129 28.42 17.91 0.85
N ALA A 130 28.12 19.20 0.74
CA ALA A 130 28.62 20.08 -0.32
C ALA A 130 29.73 20.93 0.29
#